data_AF-A0ABD2VRY7-F1
#
_entry.id   AF-A0ABD2VRY7-F1
#
_cell.length_a   1.000
_cell.length_b   1.000
_cell.length_c   1.000
_cell.angle_alpha   90.00
_cell.angle_beta   90.00
_cell.angle_gamma   90.00
#
_symmetry.space_group_name_H-M   'P 1'
#
loop_
_entity.id
_entity.type
_entity.pdbx_description
1 polymer ?
#
loop_
_entity_poly.entity_id
_entity_poly.type
_entity_poly.pdbx_seq_one_letter_code
_entity_poly.pdbx_strand_id
1 'polypeptide(L)'
;MASVNSSNPYDINGSNFNPELYIQRLLKECSLKQIMDHEADTVLDTQTLHSDMQTLVYENYNKFIAATDTVRKMKYDFNQMEESMEKLEKNMENITNLSEKITETLLPDRQKVIKLSSTHSLLKKLQFIFKLPENLKERISEENYSKAVQDYLNAQQVLNQYGDMPSFQGIHKDCEEIVEELKTKLRTEFHKSEASTKSLTESVDLLLQLKEPADLLCEDFLSHADVRLANQLDYLKDMHENDVIEFVDFGSNGFLSDLCLVVASYKDMFMNRTPQDVHEFSDDFDTKAISRLNTFVMNNMKKYFELVAKRVDNVADTAVLVRALDRFYKRLQAMNVLCE
;
A
#
# COMPACT_ATOMS: atom_id res chain seq x y z
N MET A 1 16.16 54.43 26.64
CA MET A 1 16.67 55.70 26.09
C MET A 1 17.29 56.49 27.24
N ALA A 2 18.62 56.42 27.40
CA ALA A 2 19.32 57.13 28.47
C ALA A 2 19.59 58.57 28.01
N SER A 3 19.12 59.53 28.81
CA SER A 3 19.32 60.96 28.64
C SER A 3 20.83 61.29 28.59
N VAL A 4 21.26 61.90 27.49
CA VAL A 4 22.56 62.58 27.37
C VAL A 4 22.47 63.82 28.25
N ASN A 5 22.76 63.66 29.54
CA ASN A 5 22.97 64.80 30.43
C ASN A 5 24.19 65.57 29.91
N SER A 6 23.98 66.86 29.67
CA SER A 6 25.00 67.85 29.34
C SER A 6 26.27 67.58 30.13
N SER A 7 27.31 67.12 29.43
CA SER A 7 28.63 66.85 29.99
C SER A 7 29.25 68.16 30.48
N ASN A 8 29.01 68.50 31.74
CA ASN A 8 29.60 69.66 32.38
C ASN A 8 31.03 69.30 32.80
N PRO A 9 32.08 69.85 32.17
CA PRO A 9 33.47 69.56 32.54
C PRO A 9 33.85 70.07 33.93
N TYR A 10 32.95 70.82 34.58
CA TYR A 10 33.09 71.37 35.94
C TYR A 10 32.33 70.55 37.00
N ASP A 11 31.70 69.42 36.65
CA ASP A 11 31.00 68.56 37.63
C ASP A 11 31.97 67.52 38.21
N ILE A 12 32.26 67.61 39.52
CA ILE A 12 33.15 66.68 40.25
C ILE A 12 32.66 65.23 40.16
N ASN A 13 31.33 65.01 40.10
CA ASN A 13 30.73 63.67 40.09
C ASN A 13 30.49 63.14 38.66
N GLY A 14 30.82 63.94 37.64
CA GLY A 14 30.60 63.60 36.24
C GLY A 14 31.72 62.75 35.66
N SER A 15 31.39 61.86 34.73
CA SER A 15 32.35 61.02 34.01
C SER A 15 33.33 61.81 33.11
N ASN A 16 33.06 63.10 32.84
CA ASN A 16 33.87 64.01 32.03
C ASN A 16 34.51 65.15 32.84
N PHE A 17 34.67 64.98 34.16
CA PHE A 17 35.32 65.97 35.04
C PHE A 17 36.74 66.31 34.58
N ASN A 18 37.04 67.60 34.43
CA ASN A 18 38.39 68.08 34.16
C ASN A 18 38.92 68.87 35.38
N PRO A 19 39.87 68.30 36.15
CA PRO A 19 40.39 68.93 37.36
C PRO A 19 40.99 70.32 37.11
N GLU A 20 41.68 70.49 35.98
CA GLU A 20 42.40 71.72 35.65
C GLU A 20 41.43 72.87 35.34
N LEU A 21 40.38 72.59 34.54
CA LEU A 21 39.35 73.59 34.23
C LEU A 21 38.50 73.93 35.46
N TYR A 22 38.21 72.95 36.31
CA TYR A 22 37.49 73.14 37.57
C TYR A 22 38.26 74.04 38.53
N ILE A 23 39.54 73.75 38.76
CA ILE A 23 40.41 74.54 39.63
C ILE A 23 40.61 75.95 39.07
N GLN A 24 40.84 76.10 37.75
CA GLN A 24 40.97 77.42 37.13
C GLN A 24 39.72 78.28 37.26
N ARG A 25 38.53 77.66 37.24
CA ARG A 25 37.27 78.35 37.49
C ARG A 25 37.12 78.75 38.96
N LEU A 26 37.42 77.84 39.88
CA LEU A 26 37.36 78.08 41.33
C LEU A 26 38.30 79.23 41.75
N LEU A 27 39.51 79.28 41.18
CA LEU A 27 40.49 80.34 41.43
C LEU A 27 40.06 81.72 40.87
N LYS A 28 39.21 81.75 39.82
CA LYS A 28 38.72 83.00 39.22
C LYS A 28 37.45 83.52 39.90
N GLU A 29 36.59 82.63 40.40
CA GLU A 29 35.25 82.96 40.90
C GLU A 29 35.17 83.07 42.44
N CYS A 30 36.10 82.46 43.18
CA CYS A 30 36.06 82.39 44.65
C CYS A 30 37.15 83.24 45.33
N SER A 31 36.83 83.78 46.52
CA SER A 31 37.82 84.43 47.39
C SER A 31 38.67 83.40 48.13
N LEU A 32 39.88 83.79 48.58
CA LEU A 32 40.82 82.90 49.27
C LEU A 32 40.19 82.14 50.45
N LYS A 33 39.31 82.80 51.22
CA LYS A 33 38.61 82.18 52.34
C LYS A 33 37.65 81.07 51.88
N GLN A 34 36.89 81.30 50.81
CA GLN A 34 35.99 80.30 50.23
C GLN A 34 36.75 79.11 49.64
N ILE A 35 37.95 79.34 49.10
CA ILE A 35 38.82 78.26 48.60
C ILE A 35 39.32 77.40 49.77
N MET A 36 39.75 78.03 50.87
CA MET A 36 40.17 77.30 52.08
C MET A 36 39.02 76.51 52.73
N ASP A 37 37.82 77.09 52.76
CA ASP A 37 36.63 76.40 53.26
C ASP A 37 36.28 75.20 52.34
N HIS A 38 36.32 75.37 51.02
CA HIS A 38 36.10 74.28 50.05
C HIS A 38 37.18 73.19 50.14
N GLU A 39 38.44 73.55 50.39
CA GLU A 39 39.51 72.57 50.65
C GLU A 39 39.20 71.75 51.89
N ALA A 40 38.82 72.40 53.00
CA ALA A 40 38.46 71.72 54.23
C ALA A 40 37.26 70.78 54.03
N ASP A 41 36.22 71.22 53.32
CA ASP A 41 35.05 70.41 52.99
C ASP A 41 35.44 69.21 52.11
N THR A 42 36.29 69.41 51.08
CA THR A 42 36.76 68.32 50.20
C THR A 42 37.58 67.28 50.97
N VAL A 43 38.40 67.73 51.93
CA VAL A 43 39.18 66.82 52.80
C VAL A 43 38.25 66.01 53.70
N LEU A 44 37.22 66.64 54.28
CA LEU A 44 36.22 65.94 55.08
C LEU A 44 35.44 64.92 54.23
N ASP A 45 34.99 65.32 53.04
CA ASP A 45 34.29 64.45 52.09
C ASP A 45 35.15 63.25 51.67
N THR A 46 36.45 63.46 51.50
CA THR A 46 37.39 62.36 51.19
C THR A 46 37.48 61.37 52.34
N GLN A 47 37.50 61.86 53.59
CA GLN A 47 37.58 61.01 54.78
C GLN A 47 36.26 60.26 55.02
N THR A 48 35.11 60.90 54.85
CA THR A 48 33.80 60.25 54.98
C THR A 48 33.61 59.20 53.91
N LEU A 49 33.91 59.50 52.63
CA LEU A 49 33.80 58.54 51.53
C LEU A 49 34.73 57.33 51.74
N HIS A 50 35.91 57.54 52.32
CA HIS A 50 36.82 56.45 52.66
C HIS A 50 36.23 55.55 53.77
N SER A 51 35.66 56.14 54.81
CA SER A 51 34.97 55.40 55.88
C SER A 51 33.75 54.65 55.35
N ASP A 52 32.97 55.27 54.48
CA ASP A 52 31.79 54.66 53.85
C ASP A 52 32.17 53.50 52.94
N MET A 53 33.25 53.65 52.15
CA MET A 53 33.80 52.57 51.33
C MET A 53 34.27 51.40 52.20
N GLN A 54 34.98 51.66 53.30
CA GLN A 54 35.38 50.61 54.23
C GLN A 54 34.15 49.90 54.80
N THR A 55 33.14 50.64 55.25
CA THR A 55 31.90 50.08 55.78
C THR A 55 31.20 49.21 54.75
N LEU A 56 31.13 49.65 53.49
CA LEU A 56 30.52 48.90 52.39
C LEU A 56 31.28 47.60 52.09
N VAL A 57 32.62 47.63 52.15
CA VAL A 57 33.46 46.44 52.03
C VAL A 57 33.24 45.48 53.19
N TYR A 58 33.16 45.99 54.43
CA TYR A 58 32.91 45.17 55.62
C TYR A 58 31.51 44.53 55.58
N GLU A 59 30.46 45.29 55.30
CA GLU A 59 29.07 44.80 55.22
C GLU A 59 28.89 43.78 54.09
N ASN A 60 29.62 43.93 52.98
CA ASN A 60 29.51 43.06 51.81
C ASN A 60 30.68 42.07 51.67
N TYR A 61 31.53 41.92 52.69
CA TYR A 61 32.74 41.08 52.64
C TYR A 61 32.41 39.62 52.25
N ASN A 62 31.34 39.08 52.84
CA ASN A 62 30.86 37.73 52.53
C ASN A 62 30.46 37.58 51.06
N LYS A 63 29.88 38.62 50.43
CA LYS A 63 29.51 38.58 49.02
C LYS A 63 30.72 38.66 48.11
N PHE A 64 31.75 39.45 48.46
CA PHE A 64 33.00 39.51 47.70
C PHE A 64 33.77 38.20 47.75
N ILE A 65 33.87 37.56 48.92
CA ILE A 65 34.46 36.23 49.04
C ILE A 65 33.66 35.22 48.22
N ALA A 66 32.33 35.17 48.39
CA ALA A 66 31.48 34.24 47.67
C ALA A 66 31.58 34.43 46.15
N ALA A 67 31.62 35.67 45.66
CA ALA A 67 31.81 35.98 44.24
C ALA A 67 33.19 35.51 43.76
N THR A 68 34.25 35.77 44.53
CA THR A 68 35.63 35.36 44.20
C THR A 68 35.77 33.84 44.18
N ASP A 69 35.18 33.14 45.16
CA ASP A 69 35.19 31.68 45.23
C ASP A 69 34.35 31.06 44.12
N THR A 70 33.23 31.69 43.75
CA THR A 70 32.41 31.27 42.60
C THR A 70 33.20 31.42 41.30
N VAL A 71 33.90 32.54 41.09
CA VAL A 71 34.77 32.74 39.92
C VAL A 71 35.90 31.70 39.89
N ARG A 72 36.51 31.40 41.05
CA ARG A 72 37.55 30.37 41.14
C ARG A 72 37.00 28.98 40.82
N LYS A 73 35.83 28.63 41.35
CA LYS A 73 35.17 27.35 41.08
C LYS A 73 34.76 27.23 39.62
N MET A 74 34.14 28.27 39.05
CA MET A 74 33.81 28.32 37.63
C MET A 74 35.06 28.10 36.78
N LYS A 75 36.19 28.75 37.09
CA LYS A 75 37.44 28.54 36.36
C LYS A 75 37.93 27.09 36.43
N TYR A 76 37.86 26.47 37.60
CA TYR A 76 38.23 25.06 37.76
C TYR A 76 37.31 24.13 36.95
N ASP A 77 36.00 24.31 37.07
CA ASP A 77 35.00 23.51 36.35
C ASP A 77 35.14 23.66 34.82
N PHE A 78 35.45 24.88 34.33
CA PHE A 78 35.73 25.12 32.91
C PHE A 78 36.97 24.36 32.42
N ASN A 79 38.07 24.37 33.17
CA ASN A 79 39.27 23.63 32.80
C ASN A 79 39.01 22.11 32.75
N GLN A 80 38.24 21.57 33.71
CA GLN A 80 37.88 20.14 33.70
C GLN A 80 36.96 19.78 32.52
N MET A 81 36.06 20.69 32.15
CA MET A 81 35.19 20.52 30.98
C MET A 81 36.00 20.54 29.68
N GLU A 82 36.97 21.44 29.55
CA GLU A 82 37.87 21.53 28.41
C GLU A 82 38.68 20.24 28.24
N GLU A 83 39.31 19.74 29.31
CA GLU A 83 40.05 18.47 29.28
C GLU A 83 39.15 17.28 28.90
N SER A 84 37.90 17.28 29.37
CA SER A 84 36.93 16.24 29.03
C SER A 84 36.49 16.32 27.57
N MET A 85 36.39 17.53 27.01
CA MET A 85 36.02 17.76 25.62
C MET A 85 37.15 17.34 24.67
N GLU A 86 38.41 17.64 25.00
CA GLU A 86 39.57 17.16 24.25
C GLU A 86 39.66 15.61 24.24
N LYS A 87 39.38 14.96 25.39
CA LYS A 87 39.31 13.49 25.46
C LYS A 87 38.20 12.93 24.58
N LEU A 88 37.04 13.59 24.54
CA LEU A 88 35.92 13.18 23.70
C LEU A 88 36.25 13.31 22.22
N GLU A 89 36.85 14.44 21.81
CA GLU A 89 37.29 14.68 20.43
C GLU A 89 38.25 13.58 19.97
N LYS A 90 39.29 13.29 20.78
CA LYS A 90 40.24 12.22 20.49
C LYS A 90 39.59 10.84 20.40
N ASN A 91 38.60 10.56 21.26
CA ASN A 91 37.86 9.30 21.20
C ASN A 91 36.96 9.22 19.95
N MET A 92 36.31 10.30 19.56
CA MET A 92 35.52 10.36 18.32
C MET A 92 36.41 10.16 17.09
N GLU A 93 37.58 10.79 17.05
CA GLU A 93 38.56 10.58 15.99
C GLU A 93 39.00 9.11 15.91
N ASN A 94 39.32 8.49 17.05
CA ASN A 94 39.67 7.07 17.11
C ASN A 94 38.51 6.16 16.64
N ILE A 95 37.27 6.45 17.02
CA ILE A 95 36.10 5.69 16.59
C ILE A 95 35.90 5.81 15.09
N THR A 96 36.01 7.02 14.53
CA THR A 96 35.90 7.26 13.08
C THR A 96 36.96 6.47 12.33
N ASN A 97 38.22 6.55 12.77
CA ASN A 97 39.34 5.81 12.16
C ASN A 97 39.15 4.29 12.25
N LEU A 98 38.65 3.77 13.37
CA LEU A 98 38.34 2.34 13.52
C LEU A 98 37.16 1.92 12.64
N SER A 99 36.13 2.76 12.53
CA SER A 99 34.96 2.50 11.69
C SER A 99 35.33 2.47 10.20
N GLU A 100 36.20 3.38 9.76
CA GLU A 100 36.71 3.42 8.40
C GLU A 100 37.51 2.15 8.08
N LYS A 101 38.45 1.76 8.95
CA LYS A 101 39.22 0.51 8.81
C LYS A 101 38.33 -0.74 8.79
N ILE A 102 37.30 -0.80 9.63
CA ILE A 102 36.31 -1.89 9.62
C ILE A 102 35.56 -1.91 8.29
N THR A 103 35.17 -0.74 7.79
CA THR A 103 34.44 -0.62 6.51
C THR A 103 35.29 -1.07 5.34
N GLU A 104 36.55 -0.64 5.28
CA GLU A 104 37.52 -1.07 4.27
C GLU A 104 37.78 -2.58 4.33
N THR A 105 37.91 -3.15 5.53
CA THR A 105 38.15 -4.58 5.72
C THR A 105 36.93 -5.42 5.33
N LEU A 106 35.71 -4.96 5.62
CA LEU A 106 34.47 -5.71 5.36
C LEU A 106 33.92 -5.54 3.94
N LEU A 107 34.27 -4.47 3.23
CA LEU A 107 33.87 -4.23 1.84
C LEU A 107 34.12 -5.41 0.89
N PRO A 108 35.33 -5.99 0.81
CA PRO A 108 35.60 -7.11 -0.10
C PRO A 108 34.81 -8.37 0.27
N ASP A 109 34.65 -8.66 1.56
CA ASP A 109 33.88 -9.83 2.00
C ASP A 109 32.38 -9.64 1.76
N ARG A 110 31.83 -8.43 1.96
CA ARG A 110 30.46 -8.09 1.54
C ARG A 110 30.27 -8.27 0.04
N GLN A 111 31.22 -7.84 -0.78
CA GLN A 111 31.15 -8.05 -2.24
C GLN A 111 31.19 -9.53 -2.62
N LYS A 112 32.01 -10.36 -1.96
CA LYS A 112 32.01 -11.82 -2.16
C LYS A 112 30.67 -12.44 -1.75
N VAL A 113 30.10 -12.02 -0.61
CA VAL A 113 28.79 -12.50 -0.14
C VAL A 113 27.67 -12.08 -1.10
N ILE A 114 27.69 -10.87 -1.65
CA ILE A 114 26.71 -10.41 -2.64
C ILE A 114 26.85 -11.21 -3.96
N LYS A 115 28.07 -11.46 -4.42
CA LYS A 115 28.31 -12.31 -5.60
C LYS A 115 27.84 -13.75 -5.36
N LEU A 116 28.08 -14.30 -4.17
CA LEU A 116 27.66 -15.67 -3.84
C LEU A 116 26.14 -15.77 -3.62
N SER A 117 25.51 -14.77 -3.01
CA SER A 117 24.06 -14.76 -2.79
C SER A 117 23.30 -14.55 -4.10
N SER A 118 23.82 -13.72 -5.01
CA SER A 118 23.26 -13.55 -6.36
C SER A 118 23.41 -14.83 -7.18
N THR A 119 24.57 -15.50 -7.18
CA THR A 119 24.73 -16.80 -7.85
C THR A 119 23.86 -17.88 -7.22
N HIS A 120 23.71 -17.92 -5.90
CA HIS A 120 22.81 -18.85 -5.23
C HIS A 120 21.34 -18.57 -5.56
N SER A 121 20.94 -17.30 -5.65
CA SER A 121 19.58 -16.91 -6.08
C SER A 121 19.31 -17.33 -7.53
N LEU A 122 20.26 -17.07 -8.43
CA LEU A 122 20.20 -17.52 -9.83
C LEU A 122 20.16 -19.04 -9.93
N LEU A 123 20.99 -19.75 -9.17
CA LEU A 123 21.00 -21.22 -9.13
C LEU A 123 19.67 -21.78 -8.60
N LYS A 124 19.08 -21.15 -7.58
CA LYS A 124 17.77 -21.55 -7.04
C LYS A 124 16.64 -21.32 -8.05
N LYS A 125 16.66 -20.20 -8.77
CA LYS A 125 15.72 -19.92 -9.87
C LYS A 125 15.91 -20.92 -11.01
N LEU A 126 17.15 -21.24 -11.36
CA LEU A 126 17.49 -22.22 -12.39
C LEU A 126 17.04 -23.63 -11.99
N GLN A 127 17.26 -24.02 -10.74
CA GLN A 127 16.80 -25.29 -10.19
C GLN A 127 15.27 -25.39 -10.21
N PHE A 128 14.56 -24.28 -9.97
CA PHE A 128 13.10 -24.24 -10.09
C PHE A 128 12.63 -24.46 -11.53
N ILE A 129 13.29 -23.85 -12.52
CA ILE A 129 12.98 -24.06 -13.94
C ILE A 129 13.21 -25.51 -14.37
N PHE A 130 14.34 -26.11 -13.98
CA PHE A 130 14.63 -27.52 -14.34
C PHE A 130 13.65 -28.52 -13.69
N LYS A 131 13.13 -28.21 -12.50
CA LYS A 131 12.14 -29.06 -11.81
C LYS A 131 10.70 -28.76 -12.21
N LEU A 132 10.47 -27.69 -12.98
CA LEU A 132 9.13 -27.23 -13.33
C LEU A 132 8.33 -28.28 -14.14
N PRO A 133 8.87 -28.95 -15.16
CA PRO A 133 8.11 -29.95 -15.92
C PRO A 133 7.69 -31.15 -15.05
N GLU A 134 8.58 -31.60 -14.14
CA GLU A 134 8.29 -32.70 -13.21
C GLU A 134 7.21 -32.28 -12.20
N ASN A 135 7.35 -31.10 -11.60
CA ASN A 135 6.35 -30.56 -10.67
C ASN A 135 5.00 -30.31 -11.35
N LEU A 136 4.98 -29.83 -12.60
CA LEU A 136 3.72 -29.64 -13.34
C LEU A 136 3.05 -30.98 -13.64
N LYS A 137 3.80 -32.00 -14.08
CA LYS A 137 3.26 -33.35 -14.28
C LYS A 137 2.71 -33.96 -13.00
N GLU A 138 3.43 -33.82 -11.87
CA GLU A 138 2.96 -34.28 -10.56
C GLU A 138 1.70 -33.55 -10.12
N ARG A 139 1.66 -32.22 -10.20
CA ARG A 139 0.47 -31.44 -9.82
C ARG A 139 -0.74 -31.69 -10.72
N ILE A 140 -0.53 -32.00 -12.00
CA ILE A 140 -1.61 -32.43 -12.91
C ILE A 140 -2.15 -33.81 -12.51
N SER A 141 -1.29 -34.70 -11.99
CA SER A 141 -1.73 -36.00 -11.45
C SER A 141 -2.45 -35.90 -10.10
N GLU A 142 -2.17 -34.85 -9.33
CA GLU A 142 -2.82 -34.56 -8.03
C GLU A 142 -4.14 -33.76 -8.15
N GLU A 143 -4.62 -33.49 -9.38
CA GLU A 143 -5.82 -32.68 -9.67
C GLU A 143 -5.78 -31.24 -9.12
N ASN A 144 -4.61 -30.74 -8.70
CA ASN A 144 -4.46 -29.38 -8.18
C ASN A 144 -4.10 -28.39 -9.28
N TYR A 145 -5.09 -28.13 -10.15
CA TYR A 145 -4.91 -27.31 -11.35
C TYR A 145 -4.56 -25.85 -11.05
N SER A 146 -5.06 -25.28 -9.94
CA SER A 146 -4.81 -23.88 -9.57
C SER A 146 -3.34 -23.58 -9.31
N LYS A 147 -2.68 -24.42 -8.50
CA LYS A 147 -1.25 -24.25 -8.20
C LYS A 147 -0.38 -24.54 -9.43
N ALA A 148 -0.80 -25.47 -10.29
CA ALA A 148 -0.08 -25.77 -11.54
C ALA A 148 -0.07 -24.55 -12.49
N VAL A 149 -1.20 -23.86 -12.66
CA VAL A 149 -1.29 -22.67 -13.51
C VAL A 149 -0.47 -21.51 -12.93
N GLN A 150 -0.49 -21.30 -11.61
CA GLN A 150 0.34 -20.27 -10.96
C GLN A 150 1.84 -20.56 -11.08
N ASP A 151 2.26 -21.81 -10.87
CA ASP A 151 3.65 -22.22 -11.04
C ASP A 151 4.09 -22.03 -12.51
N TYR A 152 3.20 -22.31 -13.47
CA TYR A 152 3.43 -22.05 -14.89
C TYR A 152 3.52 -20.56 -15.22
N LEU A 153 2.65 -19.69 -14.70
CA LEU A 153 2.70 -18.24 -14.94
C LEU A 153 3.97 -17.60 -14.36
N ASN A 154 4.32 -17.97 -13.13
CA ASN A 154 5.57 -17.54 -12.49
C ASN A 154 6.79 -18.01 -13.28
N ALA A 155 6.75 -19.24 -13.76
CA ALA A 155 7.79 -19.75 -14.62
C ALA A 155 7.83 -19.04 -15.98
N GLN A 156 6.69 -18.78 -16.63
CA GLN A 156 6.64 -18.11 -17.93
C GLN A 156 7.26 -16.71 -17.85
N GLN A 157 7.03 -15.96 -16.78
CA GLN A 157 7.69 -14.67 -16.55
C GLN A 157 9.21 -14.83 -16.47
N VAL A 158 9.69 -15.87 -15.79
CA VAL A 158 11.11 -16.17 -15.66
C VAL A 158 11.70 -16.68 -16.99
N LEU A 159 10.99 -17.55 -17.71
CA LEU A 159 11.40 -18.09 -19.00
C LEU A 159 11.48 -16.99 -20.07
N ASN A 160 10.53 -16.04 -20.10
CA ASN A 160 10.58 -14.88 -20.99
C ASN A 160 11.79 -13.97 -20.72
N GLN A 161 12.25 -13.89 -19.47
CA GLN A 161 13.46 -13.13 -19.11
C GLN A 161 14.76 -13.86 -19.53
N TYR A 162 14.73 -15.17 -19.77
CA TYR A 162 15.89 -16.01 -20.12
C TYR A 162 15.78 -16.64 -21.52
N GLY A 163 14.91 -16.12 -22.39
CA GLY A 163 14.50 -16.72 -23.67
C GLY A 163 15.59 -16.91 -24.74
N ASP A 164 16.78 -16.31 -24.57
CA ASP A 164 17.86 -16.37 -25.56
C ASP A 164 18.75 -17.63 -25.46
N MET A 165 18.56 -18.49 -24.44
CA MET A 165 19.38 -19.69 -24.27
C MET A 165 18.72 -20.94 -24.90
N PRO A 166 19.38 -21.62 -25.86
CA PRO A 166 18.80 -22.78 -26.55
C PRO A 166 18.51 -23.97 -25.62
N SER A 167 19.18 -24.07 -24.47
CA SER A 167 18.88 -25.10 -23.45
C SER A 167 17.52 -24.93 -22.78
N PHE A 168 16.94 -23.71 -22.76
CA PHE A 168 15.61 -23.48 -22.19
C PHE A 168 14.48 -23.67 -23.20
N GLN A 169 14.77 -23.70 -24.50
CA GLN A 169 13.75 -23.93 -25.54
C GLN A 169 13.17 -25.35 -25.48
N GLY A 170 13.98 -26.35 -25.11
CA GLY A 170 13.49 -27.71 -24.89
C GLY A 170 12.52 -27.79 -23.71
N ILE A 171 12.87 -27.15 -22.59
CA ILE A 171 12.02 -27.09 -21.38
C ILE A 171 10.75 -26.28 -21.66
N HIS A 172 10.84 -25.20 -22.43
CA HIS A 172 9.69 -24.41 -22.85
C HIS A 172 8.70 -25.27 -23.64
N LYS A 173 9.19 -26.01 -24.62
CA LYS A 173 8.36 -26.92 -25.43
C LYS A 173 7.72 -28.01 -24.58
N ASP A 174 8.47 -28.61 -23.66
CA ASP A 174 7.94 -29.60 -22.73
C ASP A 174 6.85 -28.99 -21.81
N CYS A 175 7.05 -27.77 -21.32
CA CYS A 175 6.07 -27.04 -20.53
C CYS A 175 4.82 -26.67 -21.35
N GLU A 176 4.97 -26.28 -22.61
CA GLU A 176 3.84 -26.04 -23.53
C GLU A 176 3.05 -27.33 -23.77
N GLU A 177 3.72 -28.45 -24.05
CA GLU A 177 3.06 -29.75 -24.22
C GLU A 177 2.28 -30.18 -22.96
N ILE A 178 2.85 -29.97 -21.77
CA ILE A 178 2.18 -30.25 -20.49
C ILE A 178 0.97 -29.32 -20.28
N VAL A 179 1.07 -28.05 -20.67
CA VAL A 179 -0.05 -27.10 -20.58
C VAL A 179 -1.15 -27.42 -21.58
N GLU A 180 -0.83 -27.88 -22.78
CA GLU A 180 -1.83 -28.38 -23.73
C GLU A 180 -2.50 -29.67 -23.20
N GLU A 181 -1.76 -30.55 -22.54
CA GLU A 181 -2.35 -31.69 -21.82
C GLU A 181 -3.26 -31.24 -20.66
N LEU A 182 -2.88 -30.18 -19.94
CA LEU A 182 -3.73 -29.59 -18.90
C LEU A 182 -5.00 -28.96 -19.50
N LYS A 183 -4.89 -28.21 -20.60
CA LYS A 183 -6.05 -27.62 -21.30
C LYS A 183 -7.01 -28.69 -21.78
N THR A 184 -6.51 -29.77 -22.37
CA THR A 184 -7.34 -30.90 -22.81
C THR A 184 -7.99 -31.60 -21.62
N LYS A 185 -7.29 -31.81 -20.49
CA LYS A 185 -7.89 -32.36 -19.25
C LYS A 185 -8.96 -31.44 -18.66
N LEU A 186 -8.70 -30.14 -18.57
CA LEU A 186 -9.69 -29.14 -18.11
C LEU A 186 -10.89 -29.07 -19.04
N ARG A 187 -10.71 -29.19 -20.37
CA ARG A 187 -11.80 -29.33 -21.33
C ARG A 187 -12.57 -30.63 -21.12
N THR A 188 -11.92 -31.76 -20.83
CA THR A 188 -12.64 -33.00 -20.55
C THR A 188 -13.41 -32.96 -19.22
N GLU A 189 -12.89 -32.29 -18.19
CA GLU A 189 -13.60 -32.05 -16.93
C GLU A 189 -14.76 -31.07 -17.13
N PHE A 190 -14.61 -30.09 -18.01
CA PHE A 190 -15.70 -29.21 -18.45
C PHE A 190 -16.83 -29.96 -19.17
N HIS A 191 -16.50 -31.01 -19.94
CA HIS A 191 -17.47 -31.85 -20.64
C HIS A 191 -18.09 -32.94 -19.74
N LYS A 192 -17.54 -33.21 -18.55
CA LYS A 192 -18.14 -34.13 -17.57
C LYS A 192 -19.17 -33.37 -16.71
N SER A 193 -20.42 -33.57 -17.10
CA SER A 193 -21.69 -32.97 -16.66
C SER A 193 -22.05 -32.98 -15.14
N GLU A 194 -21.13 -33.12 -14.17
CA GLU A 194 -21.53 -33.27 -12.74
C GLU A 194 -20.69 -32.49 -11.73
N ALA A 195 -19.69 -31.71 -12.15
CA ALA A 195 -18.92 -30.90 -11.22
C ALA A 195 -19.69 -29.62 -10.83
N SER A 196 -19.72 -29.34 -9.52
CA SER A 196 -20.34 -28.17 -8.88
C SER A 196 -20.05 -26.87 -9.63
N THR A 197 -21.03 -25.96 -9.68
CA THR A 197 -20.92 -24.62 -10.31
C THR A 197 -19.67 -23.85 -9.88
N LYS A 198 -19.12 -24.14 -8.69
CA LYS A 198 -17.86 -23.59 -8.17
C LYS A 198 -16.59 -24.17 -8.83
N SER A 199 -16.57 -25.49 -9.05
CA SER A 199 -15.46 -26.15 -9.75
C SER A 199 -15.46 -25.76 -11.23
N LEU A 200 -16.63 -25.55 -11.82
CA LEU A 200 -16.78 -25.05 -13.19
C LEU A 200 -16.26 -23.60 -13.31
N THR A 201 -16.58 -22.73 -12.35
CA THR A 201 -16.04 -21.36 -12.31
C THR A 201 -14.52 -21.36 -12.13
N GLU A 202 -13.98 -22.23 -11.28
CA GLU A 202 -12.54 -22.37 -11.06
C GLU A 202 -11.83 -22.90 -12.31
N SER A 203 -12.37 -23.93 -12.98
CA SER A 203 -11.79 -24.47 -14.22
C SER A 203 -11.79 -23.44 -15.35
N VAL A 204 -12.84 -22.65 -15.49
CA VAL A 204 -12.90 -21.59 -16.51
C VAL A 204 -12.01 -20.41 -16.13
N ASP A 205 -11.90 -20.05 -14.85
CA ASP A 205 -10.94 -19.03 -14.41
C ASP A 205 -9.49 -19.45 -14.69
N LEU A 206 -9.17 -20.72 -14.46
CA LEU A 206 -7.86 -21.30 -14.78
C LEU A 206 -7.59 -21.38 -16.29
N LEU A 207 -8.59 -21.73 -17.10
CA LEU A 207 -8.47 -21.70 -18.57
C LEU A 207 -8.27 -20.28 -19.10
N LEU A 208 -8.93 -19.30 -18.50
CA LEU A 208 -8.76 -17.89 -18.82
C LEU A 208 -7.38 -17.35 -18.36
N GLN A 209 -6.84 -17.84 -17.23
CA GLN A 209 -5.47 -17.53 -16.79
C GLN A 209 -4.41 -18.13 -17.74
N LEU A 210 -4.73 -19.23 -18.42
CA LEU A 210 -3.87 -19.87 -19.44
C LEU A 210 -3.92 -19.20 -20.83
N LYS A 211 -4.52 -18.00 -20.94
CA LYS A 211 -4.61 -17.19 -22.17
C LYS A 211 -5.30 -17.90 -23.34
N GLU A 212 -6.30 -18.73 -23.08
CA GLU A 212 -7.23 -19.14 -24.16
C GLU A 212 -8.15 -17.96 -24.54
N PRO A 213 -8.51 -17.82 -25.83
CA PRO A 213 -9.39 -16.75 -26.26
C PRO A 213 -10.76 -16.93 -25.58
N ALA A 214 -11.12 -15.94 -24.77
CA ALA A 214 -12.37 -15.91 -24.02
C ALA A 214 -13.61 -16.02 -24.95
N ASP A 215 -13.45 -15.71 -26.25
CA ASP A 215 -14.45 -15.90 -27.30
C ASP A 215 -14.90 -17.36 -27.48
N LEU A 216 -13.97 -18.32 -27.45
CA LEU A 216 -14.26 -19.75 -27.63
C LEU A 216 -14.84 -20.35 -26.33
N LEU A 217 -14.32 -19.93 -25.18
CA LEU A 217 -14.83 -20.34 -23.88
C LEU A 217 -16.26 -19.83 -23.64
N CYS A 218 -16.61 -18.65 -24.15
CA CYS A 218 -17.99 -18.16 -24.15
C CYS A 218 -18.92 -19.05 -24.97
N GLU A 219 -18.50 -19.47 -26.16
CA GLU A 219 -19.31 -20.34 -27.03
C GLU A 219 -19.49 -21.74 -26.44
N ASP A 220 -18.43 -22.30 -25.88
CA ASP A 220 -18.46 -23.63 -25.24
C ASP A 220 -19.31 -23.60 -23.94
N PHE A 221 -19.22 -22.53 -23.15
CA PHE A 221 -20.07 -22.36 -21.96
C PHE A 221 -21.54 -22.16 -22.29
N LEU A 222 -21.85 -21.32 -23.29
CA LEU A 222 -23.24 -21.09 -23.68
C LEU A 222 -23.84 -22.32 -24.37
N SER A 223 -23.08 -23.07 -25.17
CA SER A 223 -23.58 -24.31 -25.78
C SER A 223 -23.82 -25.41 -24.74
N HIS A 224 -22.94 -25.57 -23.76
CA HIS A 224 -23.14 -26.51 -22.66
C HIS A 224 -24.32 -26.11 -21.77
N ALA A 225 -24.47 -24.82 -21.48
CA ALA A 225 -25.65 -24.30 -20.79
C ALA A 225 -26.93 -24.50 -21.62
N ASP A 226 -26.88 -24.36 -22.95
CA ASP A 226 -28.03 -24.64 -23.83
C ASP A 226 -28.42 -26.12 -23.76
N VAL A 227 -27.45 -27.04 -23.79
CA VAL A 227 -27.73 -28.48 -23.70
C VAL A 227 -28.31 -28.84 -22.33
N ARG A 228 -27.77 -28.30 -21.24
CA ARG A 228 -28.31 -28.53 -19.89
C ARG A 228 -29.73 -28.00 -19.75
N LEU A 229 -29.98 -26.77 -20.20
CA LEU A 229 -31.30 -26.15 -20.17
C LEU A 229 -32.27 -26.86 -21.13
N ALA A 230 -31.81 -27.32 -22.30
CA ALA A 230 -32.61 -28.10 -23.24
C ALA A 230 -33.01 -29.45 -22.65
N ASN A 231 -32.10 -30.16 -21.97
CA ASN A 231 -32.42 -31.40 -21.27
C ASN A 231 -33.46 -31.18 -20.16
N GLN A 232 -33.38 -30.05 -19.44
CA GLN A 232 -34.40 -29.68 -18.46
C GLN A 232 -35.74 -29.32 -19.10
N LEU A 233 -35.73 -28.67 -20.27
CA LEU A 233 -36.93 -28.37 -21.06
C LEU A 233 -37.55 -29.65 -21.65
N ASP A 234 -36.75 -30.63 -22.05
CA ASP A 234 -37.24 -31.95 -22.51
C ASP A 234 -37.80 -32.76 -21.33
N TYR A 235 -37.17 -32.71 -20.15
CA TYR A 235 -37.73 -33.30 -18.93
C TYR A 235 -39.07 -32.65 -18.54
N LEU A 236 -39.20 -31.34 -18.71
CA LEU A 236 -40.45 -30.60 -18.54
C LEU A 236 -41.51 -31.01 -19.57
N LYS A 237 -41.09 -31.28 -20.81
CA LYS A 237 -41.98 -31.67 -21.90
C LYS A 237 -42.55 -33.08 -21.71
N ASP A 238 -41.78 -34.00 -21.13
CA ASP A 238 -42.20 -35.37 -20.80
C ASP A 238 -43.12 -35.46 -19.54
N MET A 239 -43.26 -34.38 -18.77
CA MET A 239 -44.17 -34.31 -17.61
C MET A 239 -45.63 -34.07 -18.04
N HIS A 240 -46.23 -35.13 -18.61
CA HIS A 240 -47.56 -35.13 -19.22
C HIS A 240 -48.76 -35.15 -18.24
N GLU A 241 -48.57 -35.28 -16.92
CA GLU A 241 -49.70 -35.47 -15.97
C GLU A 241 -49.88 -34.39 -14.88
N ASN A 242 -49.00 -33.40 -14.74
CA ASN A 242 -49.11 -32.44 -13.63
C ASN A 242 -49.98 -31.22 -13.96
N ASP A 243 -50.65 -30.67 -12.94
CA ASP A 243 -51.45 -29.45 -13.02
C ASP A 243 -50.63 -28.29 -13.61
N VAL A 244 -51.28 -27.42 -14.38
CA VAL A 244 -50.68 -26.25 -15.05
C VAL A 244 -49.87 -25.38 -14.07
N ILE A 245 -50.29 -25.33 -12.81
CA ILE A 245 -49.64 -24.57 -11.74
C ILE A 245 -48.33 -25.25 -11.31
N GLU A 246 -48.31 -26.57 -11.14
CA GLU A 246 -47.09 -27.31 -10.78
C GLU A 246 -46.08 -27.33 -11.93
N PHE A 247 -46.57 -27.36 -13.18
CA PHE A 247 -45.72 -27.22 -14.36
C PHE A 247 -45.03 -25.85 -14.42
N VAL A 248 -45.78 -24.77 -14.16
CA VAL A 248 -45.20 -23.40 -14.11
C VAL A 248 -44.27 -23.24 -12.91
N ASP A 249 -44.57 -23.88 -11.77
CA ASP A 249 -43.69 -23.87 -10.60
C ASP A 249 -42.39 -24.64 -10.83
N PHE A 250 -42.45 -25.81 -11.49
CA PHE A 250 -41.27 -26.62 -11.82
C PHE A 250 -40.43 -25.94 -12.91
N GLY A 251 -41.08 -25.31 -13.89
CA GLY A 251 -40.39 -24.52 -14.92
C GLY A 251 -39.74 -23.25 -14.37
N SER A 252 -40.40 -22.57 -13.43
CA SER A 252 -39.82 -21.37 -12.80
C SER A 252 -38.77 -21.68 -11.72
N ASN A 253 -38.90 -22.80 -10.99
CA ASN A 253 -37.90 -23.19 -9.99
C ASN A 253 -36.69 -23.93 -10.58
N GLY A 254 -36.87 -24.72 -11.65
CA GLY A 254 -35.77 -25.42 -12.31
C GLY A 254 -35.15 -24.52 -13.38
N PHE A 255 -35.83 -24.40 -14.52
CA PHE A 255 -35.29 -23.76 -15.71
C PHE A 255 -34.96 -22.27 -15.51
N LEU A 256 -35.86 -21.46 -14.92
CA LEU A 256 -35.56 -20.04 -14.72
C LEU A 256 -34.46 -19.83 -13.67
N SER A 257 -34.48 -20.56 -12.56
CA SER A 257 -33.43 -20.51 -11.54
C SER A 257 -32.06 -20.86 -12.12
N ASP A 258 -31.99 -21.92 -12.91
CA ASP A 258 -30.75 -22.34 -13.53
C ASP A 258 -30.30 -21.39 -14.65
N LEU A 259 -31.24 -20.79 -15.39
CA LEU A 259 -30.93 -19.71 -16.34
C LEU A 259 -30.36 -18.48 -15.63
N CYS A 260 -30.95 -18.05 -14.51
CA CYS A 260 -30.43 -16.94 -13.73
C CYS A 260 -29.08 -17.25 -13.08
N LEU A 261 -28.87 -18.47 -12.59
CA LEU A 261 -27.55 -18.91 -12.10
C LEU A 261 -26.51 -18.90 -13.22
N VAL A 262 -26.85 -19.37 -14.42
CA VAL A 262 -25.96 -19.31 -15.60
C VAL A 262 -25.65 -17.86 -15.97
N VAL A 263 -26.65 -16.98 -15.98
CA VAL A 263 -26.47 -15.55 -16.27
C VAL A 263 -25.61 -14.87 -15.21
N ALA A 264 -25.83 -15.15 -13.93
CA ALA A 264 -25.04 -14.60 -12.83
C ALA A 264 -23.60 -15.12 -12.87
N SER A 265 -23.40 -16.42 -13.07
CA SER A 265 -22.07 -17.01 -13.25
C SER A 265 -21.37 -16.45 -14.49
N TYR A 266 -22.08 -16.27 -15.61
CA TYR A 266 -21.50 -15.66 -16.81
C TYR A 266 -21.09 -14.21 -16.58
N LYS A 267 -21.95 -13.41 -15.92
CA LYS A 267 -21.61 -12.02 -15.55
C LYS A 267 -20.41 -11.98 -14.60
N ASP A 268 -20.34 -12.84 -13.59
CA ASP A 268 -19.24 -12.86 -12.63
C ASP A 268 -17.91 -13.31 -13.26
N MET A 269 -17.96 -14.29 -14.15
CA MET A 269 -16.77 -14.87 -14.79
C MET A 269 -16.19 -14.00 -15.90
N PHE A 270 -17.04 -13.30 -16.65
CA PHE A 270 -16.62 -12.55 -17.83
C PHE A 270 -16.72 -11.02 -17.68
N MET A 271 -17.63 -10.49 -16.85
CA MET A 271 -17.84 -9.03 -16.71
C MET A 271 -17.22 -8.42 -15.44
N ASN A 272 -17.07 -9.18 -14.35
CA ASN A 272 -16.52 -8.66 -13.08
C ASN A 272 -14.98 -8.81 -12.95
N ARG A 273 -14.27 -9.19 -14.00
CA ARG A 273 -12.81 -9.37 -13.91
C ARG A 273 -12.12 -8.04 -13.64
N THR A 274 -11.42 -7.97 -12.50
CA THR A 274 -10.45 -6.92 -12.24
C THR A 274 -9.31 -7.01 -13.27
N PRO A 275 -8.98 -5.92 -13.97
CA PRO A 275 -7.95 -5.89 -15.00
C PRO A 275 -6.59 -6.19 -14.37
N GLN A 276 -6.01 -7.34 -14.69
CA GLN A 276 -4.63 -7.65 -14.31
C GLN A 276 -3.62 -7.24 -15.39
N ASP A 277 -4.06 -6.95 -16.62
CA ASP A 277 -3.22 -6.43 -17.69
C ASP A 277 -3.85 -5.17 -18.34
N VAL A 278 -3.09 -4.08 -18.33
CA VAL A 278 -3.48 -2.73 -18.79
C VAL A 278 -3.54 -2.62 -20.34
N HIS A 279 -3.39 -3.73 -21.09
CA HIS A 279 -3.11 -3.66 -22.53
C HIS A 279 -3.99 -4.48 -23.48
N GLU A 280 -5.10 -5.10 -23.06
CA GLU A 280 -5.97 -5.84 -24.00
C GLU A 280 -7.48 -5.50 -23.87
N PHE A 281 -7.81 -4.24 -23.58
CA PHE A 281 -9.20 -3.77 -23.70
C PHE A 281 -9.49 -3.33 -25.13
N SER A 282 -10.09 -4.23 -25.91
CA SER A 282 -11.01 -3.80 -26.97
C SER A 282 -12.41 -3.83 -26.38
N ASP A 283 -13.05 -2.66 -26.24
CA ASP A 283 -14.47 -2.49 -25.88
C ASP A 283 -15.43 -3.38 -26.73
N ASP A 284 -14.92 -3.93 -27.84
CA ASP A 284 -15.61 -4.86 -28.73
C ASP A 284 -15.88 -6.24 -28.08
N PHE A 285 -14.99 -6.74 -27.21
CA PHE A 285 -15.15 -8.07 -26.60
C PHE A 285 -16.31 -8.09 -25.60
N ASP A 286 -16.37 -7.11 -24.69
CA ASP A 286 -17.43 -7.00 -23.68
C ASP A 286 -18.80 -6.80 -24.35
N THR A 287 -18.86 -5.97 -25.40
CA THR A 287 -20.07 -5.74 -26.19
C THR A 287 -20.55 -7.02 -26.88
N LYS A 288 -19.63 -7.79 -27.45
CA LYS A 288 -19.91 -9.06 -28.15
C LYS A 288 -20.34 -10.14 -27.16
N ALA A 289 -19.69 -10.26 -26.01
CA ALA A 289 -20.05 -11.18 -24.93
C ALA A 289 -21.47 -10.91 -24.40
N ILE A 290 -21.81 -9.64 -24.15
CA ILE A 290 -23.17 -9.22 -23.74
C ILE A 290 -24.21 -9.53 -24.83
N SER A 291 -23.92 -9.25 -26.11
CA SER A 291 -24.85 -9.57 -27.20
C SER A 291 -25.11 -11.08 -27.35
N ARG A 292 -24.09 -11.90 -27.11
CA ARG A 292 -24.17 -13.37 -27.17
C ARG A 292 -25.01 -13.90 -26.02
N LEU A 293 -24.77 -13.41 -24.80
CA LEU A 293 -25.59 -13.73 -23.64
C LEU A 293 -27.06 -13.35 -23.86
N ASN A 294 -27.32 -12.14 -24.36
CA ASN A 294 -28.68 -11.70 -24.66
C ASN A 294 -29.35 -12.58 -25.72
N THR A 295 -28.64 -12.97 -26.77
CA THR A 295 -29.17 -13.88 -27.80
C THR A 295 -29.49 -15.26 -27.21
N PHE A 296 -28.62 -15.79 -26.35
CA PHE A 296 -28.83 -17.06 -25.66
C PHE A 296 -30.04 -17.03 -24.74
N VAL A 297 -30.15 -16.00 -23.89
CA VAL A 297 -31.28 -15.80 -22.97
C VAL A 297 -32.59 -15.67 -23.76
N MET A 298 -32.60 -14.87 -24.83
CA MET A 298 -33.79 -14.69 -25.66
C MET A 298 -34.22 -15.97 -26.38
N ASN A 299 -33.28 -16.77 -26.90
CA ASN A 299 -33.59 -18.04 -27.53
C ASN A 299 -34.14 -19.07 -26.54
N ASN A 300 -33.55 -19.17 -25.34
CA ASN A 300 -34.01 -20.09 -24.31
C ASN A 300 -35.35 -19.68 -23.71
N MET A 301 -35.55 -18.38 -23.45
CA MET A 301 -36.86 -17.85 -23.07
C MET A 301 -37.90 -18.11 -24.15
N LYS A 302 -37.57 -17.96 -25.44
CA LYS A 302 -38.50 -18.26 -26.54
C LYS A 302 -38.89 -19.75 -26.56
N LYS A 303 -37.95 -20.68 -26.42
CA LYS A 303 -38.24 -22.12 -26.30
C LYS A 303 -39.16 -22.42 -25.12
N TYR A 304 -38.94 -21.79 -23.97
CA TYR A 304 -39.78 -21.92 -22.79
C TYR A 304 -41.20 -21.33 -23.01
N PHE A 305 -41.29 -20.13 -23.58
CA PHE A 305 -42.58 -19.49 -23.90
C PHE A 305 -43.39 -20.27 -24.94
N GLU A 306 -42.74 -20.90 -25.92
CA GLU A 306 -43.41 -21.79 -26.88
C GLU A 306 -43.96 -23.06 -26.21
N LEU A 307 -43.26 -23.62 -25.22
CA LEU A 307 -43.74 -24.77 -24.44
C LEU A 307 -44.91 -24.38 -23.52
N VAL A 308 -44.82 -23.21 -22.87
CA VAL A 308 -45.93 -22.67 -22.07
C VAL A 308 -47.14 -22.38 -22.96
N ALA A 309 -46.96 -21.74 -24.12
CA ALA A 309 -48.05 -21.45 -25.06
C ALA A 309 -48.77 -22.73 -25.53
N LYS A 310 -48.03 -23.78 -25.90
CA LYS A 310 -48.62 -25.08 -26.30
C LYS A 310 -49.42 -25.75 -25.19
N ARG A 311 -49.07 -25.52 -23.92
CA ARG A 311 -49.81 -26.07 -22.76
C ARG A 311 -50.99 -25.19 -22.38
N VAL A 312 -50.88 -23.87 -22.56
CA VAL A 312 -51.95 -22.88 -22.37
C VAL A 312 -53.09 -23.05 -23.38
N ASP A 313 -52.78 -23.34 -24.65
CA ASP A 313 -53.79 -23.63 -25.68
C ASP A 313 -54.62 -24.89 -25.38
N ASN A 314 -54.09 -25.81 -24.55
CA ASN A 314 -54.79 -27.03 -24.12
C ASN A 314 -55.64 -26.84 -22.84
N VAL A 315 -55.65 -25.65 -22.23
CA VAL A 315 -56.32 -25.39 -20.94
C VAL A 315 -57.54 -24.48 -21.16
N ALA A 316 -58.73 -25.02 -20.94
CA ALA A 316 -60.00 -24.31 -21.17
C ALA A 316 -60.33 -23.25 -20.09
N ASP A 317 -59.70 -23.30 -18.91
CA ASP A 317 -60.05 -22.46 -17.77
C ASP A 317 -59.17 -21.20 -17.64
N THR A 318 -59.72 -20.06 -18.08
CA THR A 318 -59.08 -18.73 -18.00
C THR A 318 -58.67 -18.31 -16.58
N ALA A 319 -59.36 -18.78 -15.54
CA ALA A 319 -59.04 -18.43 -14.16
C ALA A 319 -57.77 -19.12 -13.62
N VAL A 320 -57.49 -20.34 -14.06
CA VAL A 320 -56.26 -21.08 -13.72
C VAL A 320 -55.08 -20.46 -14.46
N LEU A 321 -55.31 -20.03 -15.70
CA LEU A 321 -54.32 -19.32 -16.51
C LEU A 321 -53.83 -18.02 -15.86
N VAL A 322 -54.77 -17.18 -15.40
CA VAL A 322 -54.44 -15.89 -14.78
C VAL A 322 -53.66 -16.08 -13.49
N ARG A 323 -53.96 -17.11 -12.68
CA ARG A 323 -53.20 -17.41 -11.46
C ARG A 323 -51.80 -17.96 -11.75
N ALA A 324 -51.67 -18.81 -12.78
CA ALA A 324 -50.38 -19.31 -13.22
C ALA A 324 -49.47 -18.17 -13.75
N LEU A 325 -50.05 -17.24 -14.52
CA LEU A 325 -49.36 -16.04 -15.03
C LEU A 325 -48.98 -15.06 -13.92
N ASP A 326 -49.85 -14.79 -12.94
CA ASP A 326 -49.53 -13.93 -11.80
C ASP A 326 -48.38 -14.51 -10.94
N ARG A 327 -48.36 -15.83 -10.77
CA ARG A 327 -47.29 -16.52 -10.03
C ARG A 327 -45.96 -16.52 -10.80
N PHE A 328 -46.01 -16.68 -12.11
CA PHE A 328 -44.86 -16.56 -13.00
C PHE A 328 -44.30 -15.12 -12.99
N TYR A 329 -45.16 -14.11 -13.10
CA TYR A 329 -44.77 -12.70 -13.08
C TYR A 329 -44.11 -12.29 -11.76
N LYS A 330 -44.67 -12.69 -10.61
CA LYS A 330 -44.08 -12.44 -9.29
C LYS A 330 -42.70 -13.07 -9.13
N ARG A 331 -42.49 -14.27 -9.71
CA ARG A 331 -41.19 -14.93 -9.68
C ARG A 331 -40.18 -14.26 -10.60
N LEU A 332 -40.57 -13.92 -11.82
CA LEU A 332 -39.72 -13.13 -12.73
C LEU A 332 -39.27 -11.81 -12.08
N GLN A 333 -40.17 -11.13 -11.37
CA GLN A 333 -39.84 -9.90 -10.65
C GLN A 333 -38.85 -10.15 -9.50
N ALA A 334 -39.02 -11.23 -8.73
CA ALA A 334 -38.06 -11.62 -7.69
C ALA A 334 -36.69 -12.02 -8.26
N MET A 335 -36.66 -12.59 -9.46
CA MET A 335 -35.41 -13.00 -10.14
C MET A 335 -34.69 -11.82 -10.81
N ASN A 336 -35.41 -10.82 -11.31
CA ASN A 336 -34.80 -9.61 -11.85
C ASN A 336 -34.03 -8.84 -10.75
N VAL A 337 -34.52 -8.89 -9.50
CA VAL A 337 -33.86 -8.31 -8.32
C VAL A 337 -32.59 -9.09 -7.90
N LEU A 338 -32.44 -10.35 -8.33
CA LEU A 338 -31.23 -11.16 -8.09
C LEU A 338 -30.16 -10.97 -9.20
N CYS A 339 -30.51 -10.29 -10.30
CA CYS A 339 -29.65 -10.10 -11.47
C CYS A 339 -29.19 -8.64 -11.69
N GLU A 340 -29.71 -7.69 -10.91
CA GLU A 340 -29.10 -6.38 -10.59
C GLU A 340 -28.06 -6.56 -9.48
#